data_AF-A0A1H7AVZ3-F1
#
_entry.id   AF-A0A1H7AVZ3-F1
#
_cell.length_a   1.000
_cell.length_b   1.000
_cell.length_c   1.000
_cell.angle_alpha   90.00
_cell.angle_beta   90.00
_cell.angle_gamma   90.00
#
_symmetry.space_group_name_H-M   'P 1'
#
loop_
_entity.id
_entity.type
_entity.pdbx_description
1 polymer ?
#
loop_
_entity_poly.entity_id
_entity_poly.type
_entity_poly.pdbx_seq_one_letter_code
_entity_poly.pdbx_strand_id
1 'polypeptide(L)'
;MLPDLYWTLSQTLEVDVTADEAARQPADDDPRPTPPTRPDPDECCHSGCDTCIFDLYEDELTRYRAALAAWEARHAQPSAPESTPANKPRKPQKSRARR
;
A
#
# COMPACT_ATOMS: atom_id res chain seq x y z
N MET A 1 -5.82 22.93 -42.84
CA MET A 1 -6.93 21.97 -42.78
C MET A 1 -6.45 20.56 -42.39
N LEU A 2 -5.52 20.45 -41.44
CA LEU A 2 -5.02 19.18 -40.86
C LEU A 2 -4.72 19.28 -39.33
N PRO A 3 -5.52 19.95 -38.47
CA PRO A 3 -5.31 19.90 -37.01
C PRO A 3 -5.97 18.70 -36.31
N ASP A 4 -7.01 18.06 -36.89
CA ASP A 4 -7.76 16.97 -36.23
C ASP A 4 -7.10 15.59 -36.28
N LEU A 5 -6.23 15.35 -37.28
CA LEU A 5 -5.54 14.06 -37.44
C LEU A 5 -4.33 13.91 -36.49
N TYR A 6 -3.76 15.02 -36.04
CA TYR A 6 -2.63 15.01 -35.10
C TYR A 6 -3.07 14.57 -33.69
N TRP A 7 -4.21 15.06 -33.21
CA TRP A 7 -4.75 14.70 -31.90
C TRP A 7 -5.16 13.21 -31.82
N THR A 8 -5.85 12.70 -32.85
CA THR A 8 -6.27 11.28 -32.89
C THR A 8 -5.10 10.31 -33.06
N LEU A 9 -4.06 10.71 -33.80
CA LEU A 9 -2.84 9.92 -33.92
C LEU A 9 -2.01 9.91 -32.62
N SER A 10 -1.98 11.02 -31.86
CA SER A 10 -1.37 11.06 -30.52
C SER A 10 -2.12 10.20 -29.50
N GLN A 11 -3.46 10.18 -29.55
CA GLN A 11 -4.29 9.50 -28.55
C GLN A 11 -4.26 7.96 -28.67
N THR A 12 -3.84 7.43 -29.81
CA THR A 12 -3.78 5.97 -30.06
C THR A 12 -2.38 5.37 -29.88
N LEU A 13 -1.34 6.19 -29.79
CA LEU A 13 0.06 5.71 -29.67
C LEU A 13 0.58 5.68 -28.22
N GLU A 14 -0.09 6.34 -27.26
CA GLU A 14 0.33 6.38 -25.84
C GLU A 14 -0.21 5.20 -24.99
N VAL A 15 -1.15 4.39 -25.51
CA VAL A 15 -1.82 3.31 -24.74
C VAL A 15 -0.99 2.02 -24.62
N ASP A 16 0.11 1.86 -25.37
CA ASP A 16 0.90 0.61 -25.39
C ASP A 16 2.18 0.67 -24.52
N VAL A 17 2.62 1.86 -24.08
CA VAL A 17 3.94 2.03 -23.41
C VAL A 17 3.90 1.84 -21.88
N THR A 18 2.74 1.92 -21.23
CA THR A 18 2.66 1.80 -19.74
C THR A 18 2.47 0.37 -19.24
N ALA A 19 2.16 -0.60 -20.12
CA ALA A 19 1.93 -1.98 -19.73
C ALA A 19 3.23 -2.80 -19.57
N ASP A 20 4.25 -2.52 -20.38
CA ASP A 20 5.53 -3.25 -20.36
C ASP A 20 6.48 -2.74 -19.25
N GLU A 21 6.36 -1.46 -18.87
CA GLU A 21 7.24 -0.82 -17.89
C GLU A 21 6.92 -1.22 -16.44
N ALA A 22 5.68 -1.66 -16.17
CA ALA A 22 5.25 -2.16 -14.86
C ALA A 22 5.85 -3.54 -14.51
N ALA A 23 6.35 -4.29 -15.50
CA ALA A 23 6.86 -5.65 -15.31
C ALA A 23 8.37 -5.74 -15.06
N ARG A 24 9.12 -4.62 -15.16
CA ARG A 24 10.60 -4.63 -15.14
C ARG A 24 11.24 -4.41 -13.75
N GLN A 25 10.49 -4.61 -12.67
CA GLN A 25 11.09 -4.62 -11.33
C GLN A 25 11.99 -5.86 -11.18
N PRO A 26 13.31 -5.73 -10.91
CA PRO A 26 14.20 -6.88 -10.73
C PRO A 26 13.84 -7.62 -9.43
N ALA A 27 13.30 -8.83 -9.60
CA ALA A 27 12.82 -9.74 -8.56
C ALA A 27 13.95 -10.57 -7.92
N ASP A 28 15.04 -9.93 -7.45
CA ASP A 28 16.18 -10.67 -6.89
C ASP A 28 16.08 -10.88 -5.37
N ASP A 29 15.31 -10.05 -4.68
CA ASP A 29 14.83 -10.31 -3.34
C ASP A 29 13.33 -10.03 -3.39
N ASP A 30 12.48 -10.96 -2.99
CA ASP A 30 11.04 -10.76 -2.82
C ASP A 30 10.79 -10.43 -1.34
N PRO A 31 11.17 -9.22 -0.86
CA PRO A 31 11.03 -8.86 0.53
C PRO A 31 9.55 -8.85 0.88
N ARG A 32 9.25 -9.16 2.15
CA ARG A 32 7.90 -9.05 2.66
C ARG A 32 7.39 -7.62 2.41
N PRO A 33 6.21 -7.44 1.78
CA PRO A 33 5.65 -6.11 1.62
C PRO A 33 5.43 -5.47 3.00
N THR A 34 5.62 -4.15 3.09
CA THR A 34 5.39 -3.39 4.32
C THR A 34 4.04 -2.68 4.28
N PRO A 35 3.30 -2.63 5.39
CA PRO A 35 2.00 -1.96 5.42
C PRO A 35 2.16 -0.45 5.20
N PRO A 36 1.22 0.20 4.50
CA PRO A 36 1.23 1.65 4.35
C PRO A 36 1.06 2.33 5.72
N THR A 37 1.66 3.53 5.84
CA THR A 37 1.49 4.34 7.06
C THR A 37 0.13 4.99 7.05
N ARG A 38 -0.62 4.85 8.15
CA ARG A 38 -1.92 5.49 8.29
C ARG A 38 -1.74 7.02 8.34
N PRO A 39 -2.46 7.79 7.49
CA PRO A 39 -2.42 9.25 7.54
C PRO A 39 -3.05 9.78 8.84
N ASP A 40 -2.63 10.96 9.26
CA ASP A 40 -3.20 11.63 10.43
C ASP A 40 -4.60 12.20 10.09
N PRO A 41 -5.58 12.22 11.01
CA PRO A 41 -6.84 12.93 10.78
C PRO A 41 -6.64 14.35 10.28
N ASP A 42 -5.65 15.10 10.77
CA ASP A 42 -5.42 16.49 10.34
C ASP A 42 -4.97 16.62 8.86
N GLU A 43 -4.52 15.54 8.23
CA GLU A 43 -4.22 15.49 6.79
C GLU A 43 -5.48 15.36 5.93
N CYS A 44 -6.62 14.96 6.55
CA CYS A 44 -7.90 15.03 5.89
C CYS A 44 -8.33 16.50 5.75
N CYS A 45 -8.72 16.88 4.56
CA CYS A 45 -9.19 18.23 4.24
C CYS A 45 -10.45 18.64 5.03
N HIS A 46 -11.23 17.67 5.54
CA HIS A 46 -12.47 17.85 6.34
C HIS A 46 -13.58 18.73 5.72
N SER A 47 -13.33 19.41 4.60
CA SER A 47 -14.26 20.30 3.92
C SER A 47 -14.77 19.76 2.59
N GLY A 48 -14.52 18.47 2.30
CA GLY A 48 -15.01 17.80 1.10
C GLY A 48 -14.13 17.98 -0.13
N CYS A 49 -12.80 17.91 0.02
CA CYS A 49 -11.90 17.79 -1.13
C CYS A 49 -12.29 16.60 -2.04
N ASP A 50 -12.02 16.72 -3.34
CA ASP A 50 -12.44 15.74 -4.36
C ASP A 50 -11.88 14.31 -4.14
N THR A 51 -10.80 14.16 -3.37
CA THR A 51 -10.24 12.85 -3.00
C THR A 51 -9.84 12.86 -1.53
N CYS A 52 -10.39 11.92 -0.76
CA CYS A 52 -10.05 11.75 0.65
C CYS A 52 -8.74 10.96 0.79
N ILE A 53 -7.83 11.44 1.65
CA ILE A 53 -6.57 10.74 1.92
C ILE A 53 -6.79 9.35 2.55
N PHE A 54 -7.89 9.18 3.30
CA PHE A 54 -8.26 7.89 3.85
C PHE A 54 -8.70 6.90 2.77
N ASP A 55 -9.39 7.35 1.72
CA ASP A 55 -9.81 6.49 0.61
C ASP A 55 -8.57 6.00 -0.17
N LEU A 56 -7.61 6.89 -0.42
CA LEU A 56 -6.31 6.52 -1.03
C LEU A 56 -5.54 5.51 -0.17
N TYR A 57 -5.54 5.72 1.15
CA TYR A 57 -4.90 4.80 2.09
C TYR A 57 -5.59 3.43 2.09
N GLU A 58 -6.92 3.37 2.01
CA GLU A 58 -7.67 2.10 1.95
C GLU A 58 -7.39 1.32 0.65
N ASP A 59 -7.26 2.03 -0.47
CA ASP A 59 -6.86 1.44 -1.76
C ASP A 59 -5.44 0.86 -1.68
N GLU A 60 -4.49 1.62 -1.12
CA GLU A 60 -3.12 1.16 -0.92
C GLU A 60 -3.07 -0.05 0.03
N LEU A 61 -3.84 -0.01 1.12
CA LEU A 61 -3.95 -1.11 2.08
C LEU A 61 -4.52 -2.37 1.43
N THR A 62 -5.45 -2.23 0.48
CA THR A 62 -6.00 -3.35 -0.29
C THR A 62 -4.93 -3.99 -1.18
N ARG A 63 -4.15 -3.17 -1.89
CA ARG A 63 -3.01 -3.66 -2.70
C ARG A 63 -1.96 -4.34 -1.83
N TYR A 64 -1.63 -3.76 -0.68
CA TYR A 64 -0.72 -4.34 0.31
C TYR A 64 -1.19 -5.73 0.77
N ARG A 65 -2.47 -5.89 1.13
CA ARG A 65 -3.03 -7.17 1.56
C ARG A 65 -2.93 -8.24 0.47
N ALA A 66 -3.20 -7.87 -0.79
CA ALA A 66 -3.06 -8.78 -1.92
C ALA A 66 -1.60 -9.20 -2.13
N ALA A 67 -0.67 -8.24 -2.08
CA ALA A 67 0.76 -8.52 -2.18
C ALA A 67 1.25 -9.42 -1.03
N LEU A 68 0.79 -9.15 0.19
CA LEU A 68 1.14 -9.94 1.37
C LEU A 68 0.63 -11.37 1.26
N ALA A 69 -0.61 -11.59 0.83
CA ALA A 69 -1.15 -12.92 0.63
C ALA A 69 -0.38 -13.71 -0.45
N ALA A 70 0.00 -13.04 -1.55
CA ALA A 70 0.81 -13.64 -2.60
C ALA A 70 2.21 -14.01 -2.09
N TRP A 71 2.82 -13.13 -1.28
CA TRP A 71 4.10 -13.38 -0.63
C TRP A 71 4.01 -14.55 0.36
N GLU A 72 2.99 -14.58 1.23
CA GLU A 72 2.75 -15.67 2.17
C GLU A 72 2.55 -17.01 1.45
N ALA A 73 1.84 -17.04 0.33
CA ALA A 73 1.67 -18.26 -0.48
C ALA A 73 3.00 -18.80 -1.04
N ARG A 74 3.95 -17.92 -1.39
CA ARG A 74 5.30 -18.31 -1.83
C ARG A 74 6.16 -18.78 -0.66
N HIS A 75 5.99 -18.18 0.52
CA HIS A 75 6.81 -18.43 1.72
C HIS A 75 6.23 -19.45 2.73
N ALA A 76 5.00 -19.94 2.55
CA ALA A 76 4.37 -20.92 3.44
C ALA A 76 4.96 -22.35 3.35
N GLN A 77 5.99 -22.56 2.53
CA GLN A 77 6.87 -23.73 2.64
C GLN A 77 7.72 -23.61 3.91
N PRO A 78 8.01 -24.69 4.66
CA PRO A 78 8.17 -24.72 6.13
C PRO A 78 9.35 -23.88 6.68
N SER A 79 9.18 -22.56 6.68
CA SER A 79 10.07 -21.57 7.27
C SER A 79 9.25 -20.39 7.81
N ALA A 80 8.24 -20.71 8.62
CA ALA A 80 7.58 -19.74 9.49
C ALA A 80 8.52 -19.35 10.66
N PRO A 81 8.32 -18.23 11.39
CA PRO A 81 7.62 -16.98 11.05
C PRO A 81 8.35 -15.73 11.62
N GLU A 82 8.74 -14.75 10.80
CA GLU A 82 9.18 -13.44 11.32
C GLU A 82 8.47 -12.35 10.53
N SER A 83 7.25 -12.01 10.92
CA SER A 83 6.98 -10.64 11.37
C SER A 83 5.55 -10.49 11.88
N THR A 84 5.41 -10.20 13.17
CA THR A 84 4.30 -9.41 13.73
C THR A 84 4.81 -8.65 14.96
N PRO A 85 4.42 -7.37 15.15
CA PRO A 85 5.11 -6.39 15.97
C PRO A 85 4.57 -6.35 17.42
N ALA A 86 5.45 -6.12 18.40
CA ALA A 86 5.05 -5.85 19.78
C ALA A 86 6.15 -5.13 20.57
N ASN A 87 6.05 -3.80 20.72
CA ASN A 87 6.71 -3.13 21.83
C ASN A 87 5.83 -2.02 22.42
N LYS A 88 5.09 -2.38 23.49
CA LYS A 88 4.84 -1.47 24.59
C LYS A 88 4.74 -2.27 25.88
N PRO A 89 5.62 -2.06 26.88
CA PRO A 89 5.51 -2.76 28.15
C PRO A 89 4.26 -2.26 28.89
N ARG A 90 3.31 -3.17 29.14
CA ARG A 90 2.18 -2.90 30.03
C ARG A 90 2.71 -2.80 31.47
N LYS A 91 2.65 -1.60 32.07
CA LYS A 91 3.01 -1.38 33.47
C LYS A 91 2.07 -2.17 34.40
N PRO A 92 2.57 -2.84 35.45
CA PRO A 92 1.71 -3.46 36.46
C PRO A 92 1.05 -2.37 37.33
N GLN A 93 -0.28 -2.34 37.31
CA GLN A 93 -1.10 -1.43 38.10
C GLN A 93 -1.16 -1.97 39.54
N LYS A 94 -0.16 -1.63 40.34
CA LYS A 94 -0.06 -1.93 41.78
C LYS A 94 -1.27 -1.38 42.53
N SER A 95 -2.24 -2.25 42.82
CA SER A 95 -3.35 -1.99 43.74
C SER A 95 -2.81 -1.89 45.17
N ARG A 96 -2.58 -0.65 45.63
CA ARG A 96 -2.26 -0.41 47.04
C ARG A 96 -3.55 -0.50 47.84
N ALA A 97 -3.81 -1.70 48.37
CA ALA A 97 -4.64 -1.89 49.54
C ALA A 97 -4.09 -1.05 50.70
N ARG A 98 -4.93 -0.21 51.31
CA ARG A 98 -4.69 0.30 52.65
C ARG A 98 -5.97 0.14 53.48
N ARG A 99 -5.74 -0.73 54.46
CA ARG A 99 -6.40 -0.97 55.75
C ARG A 99 -6.94 0.30 56.40
#